data_AF-A0A918BCY4-F1
#
_entry.id   AF-A0A918BCY4-F1
#
_cell.length_a   1.000
_cell.length_b   1.000
_cell.length_c   1.000
_cell.angle_alpha   90.00
_cell.angle_beta   90.00
_cell.angle_gamma   90.00
#
_symmetry.space_group_name_H-M   'P 1'
#
loop_
_entity.id
_entity.type
_entity.pdbx_description
1 polymer ?
#
loop_
_entity_poly.entity_id
_entity_poly.type
_entity_poly.pdbx_seq_one_letter_code
_entity_poly.pdbx_strand_id
1 'polypeptide(L)' 'MTKFLLEVDLEQADWDEDTAVRELGRILRYWGGNLHHYALRPGDGSALYDSAYREVGSWAVAGGTAGTPGAAERPGK' A
#
# COMPACT_ATOMS: atom_id res chain seq x y z
N MET A 1 16.36 5.57 -8.35
CA MET A 1 15.16 6.44 -8.36
C MET A 1 14.23 6.02 -7.25
N THR A 2 13.81 6.94 -6.38
CA THR A 2 12.88 6.64 -5.28
C THR A 2 11.45 6.88 -5.75
N LYS A 3 10.54 5.93 -5.52
CA LYS A 3 9.13 6.03 -5.93
C LYS A 3 8.22 5.75 -4.74
N PHE A 4 7.21 6.59 -4.55
CA PHE A 4 6.11 6.31 -3.63
C PHE A 4 4.98 5.60 -4.38
N LEU A 5 4.44 4.56 -3.78
CA LEU A 5 3.31 3.77 -4.28
C LEU A 5 2.25 3.71 -3.18
N LEU A 6 1.00 3.93 -3.54
CA LEU A 6 -0.17 3.69 -2.69
C LEU A 6 -1.14 2.88 -3.54
N GLU A 7 -1.44 1.67 -3.07
CA GLU A 7 -2.24 0.70 -3.78
C GLU A 7 -3.37 0.26 -2.85
N VAL A 8 -4.60 0.36 -3.35
CA VAL A 8 -5.82 -0.08 -2.66
C VAL A 8 -6.53 -1.03 -3.60
N ASP A 9 -6.79 -2.24 -3.13
CA ASP A 9 -7.59 -3.22 -3.85
C ASP A 9 -9.07 -2.96 -3.58
N LEU A 10 -9.74 -2.36 -4.56
CA LEU A 10 -11.16 -2.03 -4.47
C LEU A 10 -12.07 -3.25 -4.64
N GLU A 11 -11.57 -4.34 -5.22
CA GLU A 11 -12.33 -5.59 -5.39
C GLU A 11 -12.29 -6.43 -4.10
N GLN A 12 -11.10 -6.58 -3.48
CA GLN A 12 -10.95 -7.27 -2.19
C GLN A 12 -11.72 -6.57 -1.07
N ALA A 13 -11.83 -5.24 -1.15
CA ALA A 13 -12.50 -4.45 -0.13
C ALA A 13 -14.02 -4.73 -0.02
N ASP A 14 -14.62 -5.29 -1.08
CA ASP A 14 -16.05 -5.61 -1.20
C ASP A 14 -16.94 -4.40 -0.83
N TRP A 15 -16.60 -3.24 -1.41
CA TRP A 15 -17.34 -2.00 -1.20
C TRP A 15 -18.27 -1.71 -2.39
N ASP A 16 -19.47 -1.20 -2.10
CA ASP A 16 -20.25 -0.49 -3.10
C ASP A 16 -19.58 0.85 -3.47
N GLU A 17 -20.06 1.48 -4.55
CA GLU A 17 -19.47 2.71 -5.10
C GLU A 17 -19.37 3.84 -4.06
N ASP A 18 -20.46 4.08 -3.32
CA ASP A 18 -20.52 5.13 -2.28
C ASP A 18 -19.55 4.85 -1.12
N THR A 19 -19.44 3.58 -0.72
CA THR A 19 -18.50 3.14 0.32
C THR A 19 -17.07 3.24 -0.17
N ALA A 20 -16.80 2.89 -1.43
CA ALA A 20 -15.46 2.99 -2.01
C ALA A 20 -14.96 4.44 -2.01
N VAL A 21 -15.78 5.39 -2.44
CA VAL A 21 -15.42 6.83 -2.41
C VAL A 21 -15.15 7.30 -0.98
N ARG A 22 -16.02 6.92 -0.03
CA ARG A 22 -15.90 7.31 1.38
C ARG A 22 -14.64 6.73 2.02
N GLU A 23 -14.39 5.44 1.87
CA GLU A 23 -13.24 4.76 2.47
C GLU A 23 -11.92 5.18 1.83
N LEU A 24 -11.87 5.29 0.50
CA LEU A 24 -10.67 5.78 -0.18
C LEU A 24 -10.33 7.21 0.25
N GLY A 25 -11.32 8.10 0.32
CA GLY A 25 -11.12 9.46 0.82
C GLY A 25 -10.62 9.51 2.28
N ARG A 26 -11.10 8.58 3.12
CA ARG A 26 -10.63 8.43 4.51
C ARG A 26 -9.18 7.95 4.56
N ILE A 27 -8.82 6.93 3.78
CA ILE A 27 -7.46 6.39 3.67
C ILE A 27 -6.49 7.49 3.22
N LEU A 28 -6.82 8.21 2.15
CA LEU A 28 -5.98 9.28 1.63
C LEU A 28 -5.77 10.42 2.64
N ARG A 29 -6.81 10.79 3.39
CA ARG A 29 -6.71 11.82 4.43
C ARG A 29 -5.82 11.37 5.58
N TYR A 30 -5.98 10.15 6.09
CA TYR A 30 -5.16 9.65 7.19
C TYR A 30 -3.72 9.47 6.77
N TRP A 31 -3.47 8.81 5.64
CA TRP A 31 -2.11 8.61 5.15
C TRP A 31 -1.43 9.92 4.78
N GLY A 32 -2.10 10.76 4.00
CA GLY A 32 -1.58 12.08 3.62
C GLY A 32 -1.25 12.93 4.86
N GLY A 33 -2.09 12.87 5.89
CA GLY A 33 -1.83 13.52 7.17
C GLY A 33 -0.65 12.91 7.93
N ASN A 34 -0.44 11.60 7.87
CA ASN A 34 0.59 10.89 8.64
C ASN A 34 1.98 10.91 7.98
N LEU A 35 2.08 11.25 6.69
CA LEU A 35 3.35 11.20 5.91
C LEU A 35 4.51 11.97 6.56
N HIS A 36 4.23 13.05 7.29
CA HIS A 36 5.25 13.87 7.94
C HIS A 36 6.01 13.13 9.07
N HIS A 37 5.52 11.97 9.52
CA HIS A 37 6.20 11.12 10.49
C HIS A 37 7.21 10.15 9.87
N TYR A 38 7.24 10.00 8.54
CA TYR A 38 8.07 9.02 7.85
C TYR A 38 9.28 9.66 7.17
N ALA A 39 10.40 8.93 7.15
CA ALA A 39 11.61 9.37 6.47
C ALA A 39 11.55 9.19 4.94
N LEU A 40 10.55 8.45 4.44
CA LEU A 40 10.32 8.14 3.03
C LEU A 40 11.56 7.56 2.34
N ARG A 41 12.19 6.59 3.00
CA ARG A 41 13.36 5.86 2.50
C ARG A 41 12.91 4.60 1.76
N PRO A 42 13.67 4.14 0.75
CA PRO A 42 13.47 2.82 0.17
C PRO A 42 13.30 1.72 1.22
N GLY A 43 12.20 0.97 1.13
CA GLY A 43 11.82 -0.06 2.09
C GLY A 43 10.81 0.39 3.15
N ASP A 44 10.55 1.69 3.29
CA ASP A 44 9.47 2.18 4.15
C ASP A 44 8.11 1.82 3.54
N GLY A 45 7.15 1.45 4.37
CA GLY A 45 5.80 1.10 3.95
C GLY A 45 4.92 0.71 5.13
N SER A 46 3.62 0.59 4.89
CA SER A 46 2.65 0.03 5.85
C SER A 46 1.37 -0.41 5.14
N ALA A 47 0.66 -1.35 5.76
CA ALA A 47 -0.69 -1.74 5.36
C ALA A 47 -1.69 -0.57 5.52
N LEU A 48 -2.71 -0.59 4.66
CA LEU A 48 -3.87 0.30 4.66
C LEU A 48 -5.07 -0.47 5.19
N TYR A 49 -5.85 0.17 6.06
CA TYR A 49 -7.03 -0.43 6.67
C TYR A 49 -8.27 0.41 6.44
N ASP A 50 -9.40 -0.28 6.25
CA ASP A 50 -10.71 0.34 6.18
C ASP A 50 -11.30 0.67 7.57
N SER A 51 -12.50 1.22 7.62
CA SER A 51 -13.13 1.61 8.88
C SER A 51 -13.51 0.41 9.77
N ALA A 52 -13.57 -0.78 9.18
CA ALA A 52 -13.79 -2.04 9.86
C ALA A 52 -12.47 -2.76 10.24
N TYR A 53 -11.31 -2.10 10.12
CA TYR A 53 -9.98 -2.65 10.39
C TYR A 53 -9.59 -3.84 9.49
N ARG A 54 -10.19 -3.94 8.30
CA ARG A 54 -9.78 -4.90 7.27
C ARG A 54 -8.64 -4.32 6.46
N GLU A 55 -7.63 -5.14 6.18
CA GLU A 55 -6.55 -4.75 5.29
C GLU A 55 -7.07 -4.67 3.85
N VAL A 56 -6.82 -3.54 3.20
CA VAL A 56 -7.34 -3.24 1.85
C VAL A 56 -6.25 -2.80 0.88
N GLY A 57 -4.99 -2.80 1.32
CA GLY A 57 -3.88 -2.40 0.48
C GLY A 57 -2.65 -2.03 1.29
N SER A 58 -1.72 -1.33 0.64
CA SER A 58 -0.48 -0.86 1.26
C SER A 58 0.04 0.39 0.58
N TRP A 59 0.95 1.09 1.24
CA TRP A 59 1.87 2.00 0.56
C TRP A 59 3.30 1.55 0.80
N ALA A 60 4.17 1.91 -0.13
CA ALA A 60 5.59 1.64 -0.05
C ALA A 60 6.42 2.72 -0.74
N VAL A 61 7.64 2.92 -0.25
CA VAL A 61 8.69 3.64 -0.95
C VAL A 61 9.61 2.62 -1.60
N ALA A 62 9.50 2.49 -2.91
CA ALA A 62 10.36 1.62 -3.70
C ALA A 62 11.72 2.29 -3.95
N GLY A 63 12.79 1.55 -3.68
CA GLY A 63 14.13 1.87 -4.15
C GLY A 63 14.28 1.50 -5.61
N GLY A 64 14.96 2.34 -6.38
CA GLY A 64 15.13 2.14 -7.81
C GLY A 64 16.10 1.01 -8.13
N THR A 65 15.60 -0.21 -8.08
CA THR A 65 15.96 -1.32 -8.96
C THR A 65 14.65 -1.96 -9.36
N ALA A 66 14.15 -1.60 -10.55
CA ALA A 66 13.18 -2.43 -11.24
C ALA A 66 13.89 -3.75 -11.61
N GLY A 67 13.98 -4.64 -10.63
CA GLY A 67 14.30 -6.05 -10.83
C GLY A 67 13.03 -6.80 -10.48
N THR A 68 12.35 -7.30 -11.49
CA THR A 68 11.37 -8.39 -11.42
C THR A 68 11.68 -9.32 -10.25
N PRO A 69 10.72 -9.75 -9.42
CA PRO A 69 10.93 -10.86 -8.51
C PRO A 69 11.31 -12.08 -9.37
N GLY A 70 12.61 -12.35 -9.48
CA GLY A 70 13.10 -13.62 -9.99
C GLY A 70 12.53 -14.69 -9.08
N ALA A 71 11.77 -15.61 -9.66
CA ALA A 71 11.17 -16.74 -8.97
C ALA A 71 12.17 -17.33 -7.97
N ALA A 72 11.73 -17.43 -6.71
CA ALA A 72 12.51 -18.06 -5.66
C ALA A 72 12.88 -19.48 -6.10
N GLU A 73 14.15 -19.71 -6.38
CA GLU A 73 14.71 -21.05 -6.52
C GLU A 73 14.58 -21.74 -5.16
N ARG A 74 13.78 -22.81 -5.12
CA ARG A 74 13.69 -23.67 -3.94
C ARG A 74 15.03 -24.40 -3.81
N PRO A 75 15.71 -24.39 -2.64
CA PRO A 75 16.83 -25.29 -2.43
C PRO A 75 16.28 -26.73 -2.40
N GLY A 76 16.66 -27.52 -3.40
CA GLY A 76 16.34 -28.93 -3.50
C GLY A 76 17.04 -29.75 -2.42
N LYS A 77 16.37 -30.80 -1.97
CA LYS A 77 16.99 -31.99 -1.39
C LYS A 77 16.51 -33.20 -2.17
#